data_AF-A0A1J0LUR4-F1
#
_entry.id   AF-A0A1J0LUR4-F1
#
_cell.length_a   1.000
_cell.length_b   1.000
_cell.length_c   1.000
_cell.angle_alpha   90.00
_cell.angle_beta   90.00
_cell.angle_gamma   90.00
#
_symmetry.space_group_name_H-M   'P 1'
#
loop_
_entity.id
_entity.type
_entity.pdbx_description
1 polymer ?
#
loop_
_entity_poly.entity_id
_entity_poly.type
_entity_poly.pdbx_seq_one_letter_code
_entity_poly.pdbx_strand_id
1 'polypeptide(L)'
;METWFRALKALADPRAPWPERRKGLWLYALSLLGVQGISLLLLSPFLPRADHPLLFGLALVGGGWFFWLGERTRREKTPLSPLVAAGFGASLAFFLGVMGLLLRPWGLGLWLLGGMGFYLLLRRAEAALGGGGGGGP
;
A
#
# COMPACT_ATOMS: atom_id res chain seq x y z
N MET A 1 1.25 9.41 21.50
CA MET A 1 2.35 9.64 20.53
C MET A 1 3.56 8.75 20.82
N GLU A 2 4.00 8.61 22.07
CA GLU A 2 5.10 7.74 22.51
C GLU A 2 5.08 6.31 21.93
N THR A 3 3.91 5.66 21.95
CA THR A 3 3.69 4.29 21.47
C THR A 3 3.81 4.16 19.95
N TRP A 4 3.44 5.21 19.22
CA TRP A 4 3.53 5.26 17.76
C TRP A 4 4.98 5.38 17.32
N PHE A 5 5.75 6.25 18.00
CA PHE A 5 7.16 6.45 17.74
C PHE A 5 7.98 5.19 18.08
N ARG A 6 7.67 4.51 19.19
CA ARG A 6 8.30 3.21 19.52
C ARG A 6 8.02 2.14 18.47
N ALA A 7 6.80 2.05 17.95
CA ALA A 7 6.45 1.06 16.92
C ALA A 7 7.15 1.32 15.57
N LEU A 8 7.25 2.59 15.15
CA LEU A 8 7.99 2.97 13.93
C LEU A 8 9.50 2.77 14.11
N LYS A 9 10.03 3.07 15.30
CA LYS A 9 11.44 2.83 15.63
C LYS A 9 11.76 1.33 15.67
N ALA A 10 10.85 0.51 16.20
CA ALA A 10 10.94 -0.94 16.16
C ALA A 10 10.91 -1.48 14.73
N LEU A 11 10.15 -0.87 13.81
CA LEU A 11 10.15 -1.26 12.40
C LEU A 11 11.52 -1.05 11.74
N ALA A 12 12.23 0.03 12.11
CA ALA A 12 13.58 0.33 11.64
C ALA A 12 14.68 -0.49 12.34
N ASP A 13 14.39 -1.08 13.50
CA ASP A 13 15.31 -1.93 14.25
C ASP A 13 15.16 -3.41 13.85
N PRO A 14 16.14 -4.01 13.14
CA PRO A 14 16.07 -5.40 12.75
C PRO A 14 16.11 -6.38 13.94
N ARG A 15 16.52 -5.93 15.14
CA ARG A 15 16.56 -6.74 16.37
C ARG A 15 15.27 -6.69 17.20
N ALA A 16 14.31 -5.83 16.83
CA ALA A 16 13.06 -5.73 17.56
C ALA A 16 12.18 -6.98 17.39
N PRO A 17 11.42 -7.38 18.43
CA PRO A 17 10.56 -8.55 18.37
C PRO A 17 9.50 -8.41 17.26
N TRP A 18 9.24 -9.53 16.56
CA TRP A 18 8.30 -9.62 15.45
C TRP A 18 6.94 -8.92 15.66
N PRO A 19 6.23 -9.10 16.80
CA PRO A 19 4.93 -8.46 17.01
C PRO A 19 5.01 -6.92 17.05
N GLU A 20 6.14 -6.34 17.45
CA GLU A 20 6.33 -4.88 17.45
C GLU A 20 6.62 -4.35 16.06
N ARG A 21 7.44 -5.06 15.28
CA ARG A 21 7.71 -4.74 13.87
C ARG A 21 6.44 -4.81 13.01
N ARG A 22 5.61 -5.83 13.22
CA ARG A 22 4.30 -5.97 12.55
C ARG A 22 3.37 -4.80 12.86
N LYS A 23 3.28 -4.41 14.13
CA LYS A 23 2.48 -3.23 14.54
C LYS A 23 2.99 -1.96 13.87
N GLY A 24 4.31 -1.75 13.83
CA GLY A 24 4.93 -0.62 13.15
C GLY A 24 4.62 -0.57 11.66
N LEU A 25 4.65 -1.72 10.97
CA LEU A 25 4.31 -1.82 9.55
C LEU A 25 2.83 -1.46 9.30
N TRP A 26 1.91 -2.01 10.10
CA TRP A 26 0.49 -1.67 10.00
C TRP A 26 0.24 -0.19 10.29
N LEU A 27 0.92 0.35 11.29
CA LEU A 27 0.81 1.75 11.65
C LEU A 27 1.21 2.65 10.48
N TYR A 28 2.37 2.37 9.89
CA TYR A 28 2.87 3.06 8.71
C TYR A 28 1.90 2.94 7.52
N ALA A 29 1.47 1.71 7.21
CA ALA A 29 0.57 1.43 6.10
C ALA A 29 -0.80 2.13 6.27
N LEU A 30 -1.34 2.13 7.50
CA LEU A 30 -2.62 2.75 7.83
C LEU A 30 -2.52 4.28 7.83
N SER A 31 -1.39 4.84 8.27
CA SER A 31 -1.10 6.27 8.10
C SER A 31 -1.03 6.67 6.63
N LEU A 32 -0.35 5.88 5.78
CA LEU A 32 -0.30 6.13 4.34
C LEU A 32 -1.69 6.09 3.71
N LEU A 33 -2.47 5.05 4.01
CA LEU A 33 -3.83 4.90 3.51
C LEU A 33 -4.74 6.04 4.00
N GLY A 34 -4.59 6.46 5.25
CA GLY A 34 -5.35 7.58 5.83
C GLY A 34 -5.05 8.90 5.13
N VAL A 35 -3.76 9.24 4.95
CA VAL A 35 -3.33 10.44 4.22
C VAL A 35 -3.86 10.42 2.79
N GLN A 36 -3.70 9.30 2.07
CA GLN A 36 -4.18 9.16 0.70
C GLN A 36 -5.70 9.22 0.60
N GLY A 37 -6.42 8.62 1.56
CA GLY A 37 -7.87 8.69 1.64
C GLY A 37 -8.37 10.11 1.84
N ILE A 38 -7.74 10.87 2.75
CA ILE A 38 -8.04 12.30 2.94
C ILE A 38 -7.74 13.08 1.65
N SER A 39 -6.60 12.84 1.00
CA SER A 39 -6.28 13.47 -0.28
C SER A 39 -7.32 13.16 -1.36
N LEU A 40 -7.79 11.92 -1.47
CA LEU A 40 -8.84 11.53 -2.41
C LEU A 40 -10.18 12.20 -2.08
N LEU A 41 -10.54 12.35 -0.80
CA LEU A 41 -11.74 13.06 -0.38
C LEU A 41 -11.67 14.55 -0.75
N LEU A 42 -10.53 15.18 -0.53
CA LEU A 42 -10.29 16.58 -0.89
C LEU A 42 -10.28 16.78 -2.41
N LEU A 43 -9.78 15.81 -3.17
CA LEU A 43 -9.72 15.85 -4.64
C LEU A 43 -11.06 15.51 -5.30
N SER A 44 -11.90 14.69 -4.66
CA SER A 44 -13.19 14.23 -5.17
C SER A 44 -14.08 15.31 -5.82
N PRO A 45 -14.26 16.52 -5.23
CA PRO A 45 -15.08 17.57 -5.85
C PRO A 45 -14.40 18.29 -7.03
N PHE A 46 -13.07 18.21 -7.16
CA PHE A 46 -12.32 18.86 -8.23
C PHE A 46 -12.08 17.96 -9.45
N LEU A 47 -12.27 16.64 -9.30
CA LEU A 47 -12.04 15.70 -10.40
C LEU A 47 -13.24 15.70 -11.36
N PRO A 48 -13.03 16.06 -12.65
CA PRO A 48 -14.08 15.94 -13.65
C PRO A 48 -14.38 14.46 -13.89
N ARG A 49 -15.65 14.16 -14.13
CA ARG A 49 -16.07 12.83 -14.57
C ARG A 49 -15.64 12.63 -16.03
N ALA A 50 -14.90 11.56 -16.29
CA ALA A 50 -14.38 11.21 -17.61
C ALA A 50 -14.62 9.72 -17.89
N ASP A 51 -15.63 9.43 -18.69
CA ASP A 51 -16.01 8.06 -19.06
C ASP A 51 -15.29 7.64 -20.36
N HIS A 52 -13.95 7.51 -20.30
CA HIS A 52 -13.14 7.09 -21.45
C HIS A 52 -12.55 5.68 -21.28
N PRO A 53 -12.70 4.79 -22.28
CA PRO A 53 -12.18 3.41 -22.20
C PRO A 53 -10.64 3.35 -22.10
N LEU A 54 -9.95 4.35 -22.66
CA LEU A 54 -8.49 4.47 -22.54
C LEU A 54 -8.04 4.71 -21.08
N LEU A 55 -8.83 5.46 -20.30
CA LEU A 55 -8.55 5.65 -18.88
C LEU A 55 -8.73 4.34 -18.11
N PHE A 56 -9.70 3.51 -18.50
CA PHE A 56 -9.87 2.19 -17.90
C PHE A 56 -8.67 1.29 -18.20
N GLY A 57 -8.20 1.27 -19.45
CA GLY A 57 -6.97 0.57 -19.84
C GLY A 57 -5.74 1.07 -19.07
N LEU A 58 -5.59 2.38 -18.92
CA LEU A 58 -4.52 3.00 -18.14
C LEU A 58 -4.59 2.63 -16.66
N ALA A 59 -5.78 2.56 -16.08
CA ALA A 59 -5.97 2.15 -14.69
C ALA A 59 -5.52 0.70 -14.48
N LEU A 60 -5.86 -0.20 -15.40
CA LEU A 60 -5.46 -1.61 -15.32
C LEU A 60 -3.95 -1.78 -15.52
N VAL A 61 -3.37 -1.13 -16.53
CA VAL A 61 -1.93 -1.22 -16.81
C VAL A 61 -1.12 -0.59 -15.68
N GLY A 62 -1.49 0.62 -15.25
CA GLY A 62 -0.83 1.32 -14.16
C GLY A 62 -0.99 0.59 -12.82
N GLY A 63 -2.20 0.11 -12.51
CA GLY A 63 -2.44 -0.67 -11.30
C GLY A 63 -1.68 -1.99 -11.28
N GLY A 64 -1.70 -2.73 -12.39
CA GLY A 64 -0.91 -3.96 -12.55
C GLY A 64 0.60 -3.69 -12.43
N TRP A 65 1.08 -2.58 -12.98
CA TRP A 65 2.47 -2.16 -12.88
C TRP A 65 2.89 -1.85 -11.44
N PHE A 66 2.10 -1.07 -10.69
CA PHE A 66 2.38 -0.78 -9.28
C PHE A 66 2.34 -2.05 -8.42
N PHE A 67 1.38 -2.94 -8.67
CA PHE A 67 1.31 -4.23 -7.98
C PHE A 67 2.56 -5.09 -8.26
N TRP A 68 3.01 -5.12 -9.52
CA TRP A 68 4.21 -5.85 -9.92
C TRP A 68 5.49 -5.25 -9.33
N LEU A 69 5.60 -3.91 -9.26
CA LEU A 69 6.71 -3.22 -8.60
C LEU A 69 6.76 -3.58 -7.10
N GLY A 70 5.62 -3.54 -6.42
CA GLY A 70 5.51 -3.95 -5.01
C GLY A 70 5.88 -5.41 -4.78
N GLU A 71 5.58 -6.30 -5.72
CA GLU A 71 6.00 -7.70 -5.63
C GLU A 71 7.50 -7.88 -5.92
N ARG A 72 8.08 -7.05 -6.80
CA ARG A 72 9.52 -7.09 -7.09
C ARG A 72 10.36 -6.61 -5.91
N THR A 73 9.95 -5.55 -5.22
CA THR A 73 10.70 -5.03 -4.07
C THR A 73 10.80 -6.05 -2.94
N ARG A 74 9.83 -6.97 -2.84
CA ARG A 74 9.88 -8.11 -1.92
C ARG A 74 11.05 -9.08 -2.20
N ARG A 75 11.55 -9.16 -3.44
CA ARG A 75 12.70 -10.03 -3.79
C ARG A 75 14.02 -9.45 -3.28
N GLU A 76 14.06 -8.16 -3.02
CA GLU A 76 15.21 -7.52 -2.40
C GLU A 76 15.18 -7.79 -0.90
N LYS A 77 16.15 -8.56 -0.39
CA LYS A 77 16.31 -8.86 1.05
C LYS A 77 16.85 -7.66 1.84
N THR A 78 16.43 -6.45 1.52
CA THR A 78 16.83 -5.25 2.23
C THR A 78 15.90 -5.04 3.44
N PRO A 79 16.41 -4.51 4.56
CA PRO A 79 15.60 -4.27 5.76
C PRO A 79 14.45 -3.28 5.52
N LEU A 80 14.55 -2.45 4.46
CA LEU A 80 13.55 -1.48 4.04
C LEU A 80 12.52 -2.02 3.05
N SER A 81 12.73 -3.20 2.46
CA SER A 81 11.83 -3.81 1.48
C SER A 81 10.36 -3.86 1.92
N PRO A 82 10.02 -4.21 3.18
CA PRO A 82 8.63 -4.22 3.64
C PRO A 82 7.98 -2.84 3.66
N LEU A 83 8.73 -1.77 3.95
CA LEU A 83 8.23 -0.40 3.91
C LEU A 83 7.98 0.04 2.48
N VAL A 84 8.92 -0.28 1.58
CA VAL A 84 8.81 0.04 0.16
C VAL A 84 7.62 -0.68 -0.48
N ALA A 85 7.39 -1.95 -0.14
CA ALA A 85 6.21 -2.71 -0.58
C ALA A 85 4.90 -2.10 -0.08
N ALA A 86 4.84 -1.65 1.18
CA ALA A 86 3.67 -0.94 1.72
C ALA A 86 3.46 0.42 1.01
N GLY A 87 4.55 1.14 0.71
CA GLY A 87 4.52 2.37 -0.08
C GLY A 87 3.95 2.16 -1.48
N PHE A 88 4.41 1.14 -2.21
CA PHE A 88 3.86 0.77 -3.52
C PHE A 88 2.40 0.34 -3.45
N GLY A 89 2.01 -0.40 -2.42
CA GLY A 89 0.61 -0.73 -2.20
C GLY A 89 -0.26 0.51 -1.97
N ALA A 90 0.25 1.47 -1.20
CA ALA A 90 -0.47 2.72 -0.98
C ALA A 90 -0.56 3.51 -2.30
N SER A 91 0.55 3.67 -3.04
CA SER A 91 0.53 4.30 -4.37
C SER A 91 -0.46 3.64 -5.33
N LEU A 92 -0.56 2.30 -5.31
CA LEU A 92 -1.57 1.54 -6.05
C LEU A 92 -3.00 1.93 -5.65
N ALA A 93 -3.30 1.94 -4.35
CA ALA A 93 -4.61 2.30 -3.82
C ALA A 93 -4.99 3.74 -4.17
N PHE A 94 -4.06 4.68 -4.03
CA PHE A 94 -4.27 6.08 -4.39
C PHE A 94 -4.51 6.25 -5.89
N PHE A 95 -3.64 5.68 -6.74
CA PHE A 95 -3.76 5.77 -8.19
C PHE A 95 -5.10 5.22 -8.67
N LEU A 96 -5.46 4.00 -8.24
CA LEU A 96 -6.74 3.40 -8.59
C LEU A 96 -7.92 4.15 -7.97
N GLY A 97 -7.74 4.80 -6.82
CA GLY A 97 -8.73 5.69 -6.24
C GLY A 97 -8.98 6.93 -7.09
N VAL A 98 -7.93 7.59 -7.57
CA VAL A 98 -8.03 8.74 -8.51
C VAL A 98 -8.72 8.30 -9.79
N MET A 99 -8.27 7.19 -10.40
CA MET A 99 -8.88 6.67 -11.62
C MET A 99 -10.34 6.26 -11.39
N GLY A 100 -10.66 5.69 -10.24
CA GLY A 100 -12.01 5.33 -9.86
C GLY A 100 -12.93 6.53 -9.70
N LEU A 101 -12.40 7.65 -9.18
CA LEU A 101 -13.11 8.92 -9.09
C LEU A 101 -13.33 9.57 -10.46
N LEU A 102 -12.37 9.46 -11.39
CA LEU A 102 -12.54 9.94 -12.77
C LEU A 102 -13.61 9.13 -13.53
N LEU A 103 -13.62 7.82 -13.36
CA LEU A 103 -14.47 6.87 -14.10
C LEU A 103 -15.82 6.58 -13.41
N ARG A 104 -16.27 7.43 -12.48
CA ARG A 104 -17.53 7.22 -11.74
C ARG A 104 -18.72 7.12 -12.71
N PRO A 105 -19.68 6.19 -12.51
CA PRO A 105 -19.82 5.32 -11.35
C PRO A 105 -19.03 4.01 -11.46
N TRP A 106 -18.76 3.51 -12.67
CA TRP A 106 -18.17 2.19 -12.90
C TRP A 106 -16.74 2.06 -12.35
N GLY A 107 -16.00 3.16 -12.31
CA GLY A 107 -14.65 3.27 -11.74
C GLY A 107 -14.58 3.00 -10.24
N LEU A 108 -15.69 3.03 -9.49
CA LEU A 108 -15.67 2.74 -8.05
C LEU A 108 -15.16 1.32 -7.74
N GLY A 109 -15.31 0.38 -8.67
CA GLY A 109 -14.70 -0.95 -8.55
C GLY A 109 -13.17 -0.90 -8.49
N LEU A 110 -12.53 0.08 -9.14
CA LEU A 110 -11.07 0.26 -9.10
C LEU A 110 -10.59 0.62 -7.69
N TRP A 111 -11.38 1.35 -6.92
CA TRP A 111 -11.05 1.67 -5.53
C TRP A 111 -10.99 0.39 -4.67
N LEU A 112 -11.95 -0.53 -4.84
CA LEU A 112 -11.93 -1.84 -4.18
C LEU A 112 -10.72 -2.67 -4.62
N LEU A 113 -10.38 -2.66 -5.91
CA LEU A 113 -9.19 -3.35 -6.43
C LEU A 113 -7.89 -2.75 -5.87
N GLY A 114 -7.81 -1.43 -5.74
CA GLY A 114 -6.68 -0.75 -5.13
C GLY A 114 -6.51 -1.10 -3.65
N GLY A 115 -7.61 -1.09 -2.89
CA GLY A 115 -7.60 -1.53 -1.50
C GLY A 115 -7.21 -3.00 -1.33
N MET A 116 -7.73 -3.88 -2.19
CA MET A 116 -7.36 -5.30 -2.21
C MET A 116 -5.88 -5.49 -2.53
N GLY A 117 -5.37 -4.82 -3.57
CA GLY A 117 -3.96 -4.88 -3.96
C GLY A 117 -3.02 -4.39 -2.84
N PHE A 118 -3.38 -3.28 -2.20
CA PHE A 118 -2.68 -2.78 -1.01
C PHE A 118 -2.66 -3.82 0.13
N TYR A 119 -3.82 -4.39 0.47
CA TYR A 119 -3.93 -5.39 1.53
C TYR A 119 -3.10 -6.64 1.23
N LEU A 120 -3.11 -7.12 -0.01
CA LEU A 120 -2.30 -8.26 -0.44
C LEU A 120 -0.80 -7.97 -0.32
N LEU A 121 -0.34 -6.80 -0.77
CA LEU A 121 1.06 -6.39 -0.63
C LEU A 121 1.46 -6.24 0.84
N LEU A 122 0.59 -5.67 1.67
CA LEU A 122 0.81 -5.53 3.10
C LEU A 122 0.93 -6.90 3.80
N ARG A 123 0.01 -7.82 3.54
CA ARG A 123 0.07 -9.21 4.04
C ARG A 123 1.34 -9.93 3.61
N ARG A 124 1.81 -9.70 2.38
CA ARG A 124 3.06 -10.27 1.88
C ARG A 124 4.29 -9.64 2.52
N ALA A 125 4.26 -8.34 2.80
CA ALA A 125 5.31 -7.64 3.54
C ALA A 125 5.41 -8.14 4.99
N GLU A 126 4.27 -8.41 5.66
CA GLU A 126 4.25 -9.06 6.97
C GLU A 126 4.89 -10.45 6.95
N ALA A 127 4.56 -11.26 5.94
CA ALA A 127 5.13 -12.60 5.79
C ALA A 127 6.64 -12.56 5.58
N ALA A 128 7.16 -11.58 4.81
CA ALA A 128 8.58 -11.37 4.64
C ALA A 128 9.28 -10.94 5.95
N LEU A 129 8.63 -10.11 6.76
CA LEU A 129 9.11 -9.72 8.09
C LEU A 129 9.13 -10.90 9.08
N GLY A 130 8.16 -11.81 9.00
CA GLY A 130 8.09 -13.03 9.83
C GLY A 130 9.07 -14.11 9.44
N GLY A 131 9.34 -14.29 8.14
CA GLY A 131 10.28 -15.29 7.65
C GLY A 131 11.76 -14.99 7.95
N GLY A 132 12.09 -13.75 8.32
CA GLY A 132 13.46 -13.35 8.69
C GLY A 132 13.82 -13.57 10.16
N GLY A 133 12.85 -13.91 11.03
CA GLY A 133 13.05 -14.11 12.47
C GLY A 133 12.80 -15.54 12.94
N GLY A 134 12.41 -16.45 12.04
CA GLY A 134 12.31 -17.87 12.34
C GLY A 134 13.66 -18.54 12.13
N GLY A 135 14.37 -18.78 13.23
CA GLY A 135 15.36 -19.85 13.25
C GLY A 135 14.70 -21.12 12.69
N GLY A 136 15.42 -21.77 11.78
CA GLY A 136 15.04 -23.09 11.31
C GLY A 136 14.91 -24.09 12.47
N PRO A 137 14.19 -25.20 12.25
CA PRO A 137 14.34 -26.36 13.13
C PRO A 137 15.81 -26.80 13.24
#